data_AF-A0A9W8QXA8-F1
#
_entry.id   AF-A0A9W8QXA8-F1
#
_cell.length_a   1.000
_cell.length_b   1.000
_cell.length_c   1.000
_cell.angle_alpha   90.00
_cell.angle_beta   90.00
_cell.angle_gamma   90.00
#
_symmetry.space_group_name_H-M   'P 1'
#
loop_
_entity.id
_entity.type
_entity.pdbx_description
1 polymer ?
#
loop_
_entity_poly.entity_id
_entity_poly.type
_entity_poly.pdbx_seq_one_letter_code
_entity_poly.pdbx_strand_id
1 'polypeptide(L)'
;MADTTEQQPQLVDETPISPIRPNQERRNSLEDHLKHRPDRAELVEKNILPASTAAPGLLAHQKEVSHDKTIQALLPSPVAFSLLKSHHR
;
A
#
# COMPACT_ATOMS: atom_id res chain seq x y z
N MET A 1 0.97 51.02 -45.18
CA MET A 1 0.00 49.90 -45.16
C MET A 1 0.75 48.68 -44.66
N ALA A 2 0.60 48.33 -43.39
CA ALA A 2 1.07 47.04 -42.87
C ALA A 2 -0.06 46.54 -41.96
N ASP A 3 -0.78 45.54 -42.47
CA ASP A 3 -1.92 44.87 -41.86
C ASP A 3 -1.56 44.34 -40.47
N THR A 4 -2.31 44.80 -39.48
CA THR A 4 -2.43 44.15 -38.17
C THR A 4 -3.24 42.88 -38.39
N THR A 5 -2.56 41.74 -38.54
CA THR A 5 -3.22 40.43 -38.57
C THR A 5 -3.84 40.16 -37.21
N GLU A 6 -5.13 40.45 -37.07
CA GLU A 6 -5.96 40.02 -35.95
C GLU A 6 -6.01 38.49 -35.92
N GLN A 7 -5.27 37.90 -34.97
CA GLN A 7 -5.34 36.47 -34.71
C GLN A 7 -6.66 36.17 -33.99
N GLN A 8 -7.59 35.56 -34.72
CA GLN A 8 -8.82 34.96 -34.21
C GLN A 8 -8.53 34.10 -32.95
N PRO A 9 -9.35 34.23 -31.89
CA PRO A 9 -9.22 33.38 -30.72
C PRO A 9 -9.41 31.92 -31.15
N GLN A 10 -8.42 31.10 -30.85
CA GLN A 10 -8.42 29.66 -31.11
C GLN A 10 -9.69 29.08 -30.47
N LEU A 11 -10.60 28.57 -31.31
CA LEU A 11 -11.87 27.97 -30.92
C LEU A 11 -11.59 26.88 -29.88
N VAL A 12 -11.97 27.13 -28.62
CA VAL A 12 -11.76 26.19 -27.52
C VAL A 12 -12.54 24.92 -27.82
N ASP A 13 -11.85 23.79 -27.84
CA ASP A 13 -12.47 22.48 -27.99
C ASP A 13 -13.12 22.10 -26.65
N GLU A 14 -14.43 22.28 -26.57
CA GLU A 14 -15.27 21.95 -25.41
C GLU A 14 -15.65 20.46 -25.35
N THR A 15 -14.99 19.60 -26.13
CA THR A 15 -15.23 18.15 -26.02
C THR A 15 -14.86 17.68 -24.61
N PRO A 16 -15.76 16.95 -23.93
CA PRO A 16 -15.49 16.49 -22.59
C PRO A 16 -14.31 15.51 -22.59
N ILE A 17 -13.29 15.80 -21.77
CA ILE A 17 -12.11 14.93 -21.56
C ILE A 17 -12.54 13.56 -20.99
N SER A 18 -13.74 13.49 -20.41
CA SER A 18 -14.34 12.24 -19.97
C SER A 18 -14.74 11.42 -21.18
N PRO A 19 -14.20 10.19 -21.35
CA PRO A 19 -14.65 9.35 -22.43
C PRO A 19 -16.14 9.07 -22.19
N ILE A 20 -17.01 9.61 -23.06
CA ILE A 20 -18.42 9.23 -23.13
C ILE A 20 -18.40 7.74 -23.47
N ARG A 21 -18.37 6.89 -22.45
CA ARG A 21 -18.32 5.44 -22.62
C ARG A 21 -19.74 4.91 -22.44
N PRO A 22 -20.47 4.61 -23.53
CA PRO A 22 -21.62 3.72 -23.47
C PRO A 22 -21.10 2.27 -23.35
N ASN A 23 -20.17 2.02 -22.43
CA ASN A 23 -19.57 0.71 -22.27
C ASN A 23 -20.22 0.05 -21.04
N GLN A 24 -21.41 -0.50 -21.26
CA GLN A 24 -22.12 -1.35 -20.31
C GLN A 24 -21.27 -2.58 -19.92
N GLU A 25 -20.43 -3.09 -20.82
CA GLU A 25 -19.58 -4.26 -20.55
C GLU A 25 -18.58 -4.01 -19.41
N ARG A 26 -17.98 -2.80 -19.33
CA ARG A 26 -17.13 -2.41 -18.18
C ARG A 26 -17.89 -2.25 -16.88
N ARG A 27 -19.18 -1.89 -16.94
CA ARG A 27 -20.02 -1.80 -15.74
C ARG A 27 -20.31 -3.21 -15.23
N ASN A 28 -20.69 -4.11 -16.13
CA ASN A 28 -20.94 -5.52 -15.83
C ASN A 28 -19.69 -6.19 -15.22
N SER A 29 -18.50 -5.99 -15.82
CA SER A 29 -17.27 -6.60 -15.29
C SER A 29 -16.83 -6.00 -13.95
N LEU A 30 -17.03 -4.71 -13.72
CA LEU A 30 -16.77 -4.08 -12.43
C LEU A 30 -17.71 -4.63 -11.35
N GLU A 31 -19.00 -4.73 -11.64
CA GLU A 31 -20.02 -5.26 -10.73
C GLU A 31 -19.71 -6.71 -10.34
N ASP A 32 -19.26 -7.53 -11.29
CA ASP A 32 -18.87 -8.91 -11.02
C ASP A 32 -17.61 -8.99 -10.14
N HIS A 33 -16.60 -8.14 -10.34
CA HIS A 33 -15.44 -8.07 -9.46
C HIS A 33 -15.77 -7.58 -8.04
N LEU A 34 -16.74 -6.67 -7.91
CA LEU A 34 -17.18 -6.18 -6.60
C LEU A 34 -17.93 -7.26 -5.80
N LYS A 35 -18.73 -8.11 -6.46
CA LYS A 35 -19.42 -9.24 -5.82
C LYS A 35 -18.46 -10.28 -5.24
N HIS A 36 -17.32 -10.51 -5.91
CA HIS A 36 -16.31 -11.48 -5.50
C HIS A 36 -15.13 -10.83 -4.76
N ARG A 37 -15.32 -9.61 -4.25
CA ARG A 37 -14.27 -8.91 -3.53
C ARG A 37 -13.93 -9.67 -2.24
N PRO A 38 -12.67 -10.11 -2.04
CA PRO A 38 -12.28 -10.83 -0.83
C PRO A 38 -12.29 -9.90 0.38
N ASP A 39 -12.53 -10.50 1.55
CA ASP A 39 -12.51 -9.77 2.82
C ASP A 39 -11.10 -9.35 3.21
N ARG A 40 -11.01 -8.30 4.03
CA ARG A 40 -9.71 -7.81 4.52
C ARG A 40 -8.94 -8.90 5.25
N ALA A 41 -9.61 -9.75 6.02
CA ALA A 41 -8.98 -10.84 6.76
C ALA A 41 -8.27 -11.82 5.81
N GLU A 42 -8.93 -12.23 4.73
CA GLU A 42 -8.34 -13.12 3.71
C GLU A 42 -7.13 -12.48 3.02
N LEU A 43 -7.21 -11.17 2.74
CA LEU A 43 -6.10 -10.45 2.13
C LEU A 43 -4.89 -10.35 3.07
N VAL A 44 -5.11 -10.27 4.39
CA VAL A 44 -4.04 -10.31 5.40
C VAL A 44 -3.45 -11.71 5.50
N GLU A 45 -4.28 -12.75 5.53
CA GLU A 45 -3.84 -14.16 5.56
C GLU A 45 -3.00 -14.53 4.33
N LYS A 46 -3.41 -14.06 3.15
CA LYS A 46 -2.68 -14.25 1.89
C LYS A 46 -1.43 -13.36 1.76
N ASN A 47 -1.05 -12.61 2.80
CA ASN A 47 0.07 -11.66 2.82
C ASN A 47 -0.01 -10.57 1.73
N ILE A 48 -1.23 -10.24 1.27
CA ILE A 48 -1.47 -9.17 0.29
C ILE A 48 -1.62 -7.82 0.99
N LEU A 49 -2.29 -7.80 2.15
CA LEU A 49 -2.44 -6.61 2.98
C LEU A 49 -1.68 -6.75 4.30
N PRO A 50 -1.11 -5.65 4.82
CA PRO A 50 -0.57 -5.62 6.17
C PRO A 50 -1.69 -5.80 7.19
N ALA A 51 -1.43 -6.55 8.27
CA ALA A 51 -2.39 -6.74 9.36
C ALA A 51 -2.81 -5.40 10.00
N SER A 52 -1.88 -4.44 10.06
CA SER A 52 -2.09 -3.10 10.60
C SER A 52 -2.92 -2.20 9.66
N THR A 53 -3.74 -1.35 10.24
CA THR A 53 -4.56 -0.33 9.55
C THR A 53 -3.80 1.00 9.37
N ALA A 54 -2.55 1.08 9.82
CA ALA A 54 -1.75 2.30 9.68
C ALA A 54 -1.46 2.63 8.20
N ALA A 55 -1.30 3.92 7.91
CA ALA A 55 -0.96 4.38 6.57
C ALA A 55 0.36 3.77 6.06
N PRO A 56 0.53 3.53 4.74
CA PRO A 56 1.73 2.91 4.18
C PRO A 56 3.05 3.57 4.62
N GLY A 57 3.08 4.91 4.71
CA GLY A 57 4.26 5.65 5.16
C GLY A 57 4.65 5.39 6.62
N LEU A 58 3.68 5.07 7.48
CA LEU A 58 3.93 4.74 8.89
C LEU A 58 4.32 3.27 9.07
N LEU A 59 3.81 2.38 8.20
CA LEU A 59 4.12 0.95 8.25
C LEU A 59 5.61 0.66 8.01
N ALA A 60 6.24 1.43 7.11
CA ALA A 60 7.68 1.29 6.84
C ALA A 60 8.51 1.46 8.12
N HIS A 61 8.25 2.55 8.86
CA HIS A 61 8.94 2.86 10.11
C HIS A 61 8.62 1.84 11.22
N GLN A 62 7.38 1.38 11.32
CA GLN A 62 6.99 0.35 12.31
C GLN A 62 7.68 -0.99 12.04
N LYS A 63 7.88 -1.36 10.77
CA LYS A 63 8.54 -2.61 10.39
C LYS A 63 10.01 -2.64 10.84
N GLU A 64 10.74 -1.54 10.67
CA GLU A 64 12.13 -1.42 11.12
C GLU A 64 12.22 -1.58 12.65
N VAL A 65 11.43 -0.80 13.40
CA VAL A 65 11.43 -0.83 14.86
C VAL A 65 11.02 -2.20 15.43
N SER A 66 10.07 -2.88 14.79
CA SER A 66 9.61 -4.20 15.25
C SER A 66 10.67 -5.31 15.04
N HIS A 67 11.51 -5.20 14.00
CA HIS A 67 12.59 -6.16 13.76
C HIS A 67 13.60 -6.14 14.91
N ASP A 68 14.07 -4.95 15.29
CA ASP A 68 15.04 -4.77 16.37
C ASP A 68 14.50 -5.28 17.72
N LYS A 69 13.24 -4.95 18.03
CA LYS A 69 12.56 -5.43 19.25
C LYS A 69 12.47 -6.96 19.29
N THR A 70 12.19 -7.58 18.15
CA THR A 70 12.09 -9.05 18.06
C THR A 70 13.45 -9.70 18.29
N ILE A 71 14.52 -9.15 17.69
CA ILE A 71 15.89 -9.65 17.90
C ILE A 71 16.28 -9.53 19.37
N GLN A 72 16.02 -8.37 20.00
CA GLN A 72 16.36 -8.16 21.41
C GLN A 72 15.61 -9.13 22.33
N ALA A 73 14.34 -9.42 22.05
CA ALA A 73 13.53 -10.36 22.82
C ALA A 73 13.99 -11.83 22.67
N LEU A 74 14.67 -12.16 21.56
CA LEU A 74 15.21 -13.50 21.31
C LEU A 74 16.59 -13.73 21.94
N LEU A 75 17.23 -12.70 22.51
CA LEU A 75 18.50 -12.88 23.22
C LEU A 75 18.23 -13.62 24.55
N PRO A 76 18.88 -14.77 24.79
CA PRO A 76 18.72 -15.48 26.05
C PRO A 76 19.17 -14.59 27.21
N SER A 77 18.33 -14.50 28.24
CA SER A 77 18.63 -13.80 29.48
C SER A 77 20.05 -14.18 29.98
N PRO A 78 20.92 -13.21 30.29
CA PRO A 78 22.31 -13.49 30.71
C PRO A 78 22.39 -14.25 32.05
N VAL A 79 21.27 -14.48 32.72
CA VAL A 79 21.22 -15.15 34.03
C VAL A 79 21.39 -16.68 33.94
N ALA A 80 21.21 -17.29 32.75
CA ALA A 80 21.28 -18.75 32.60
C ALA A 80 22.70 -19.34 32.51
N PHE A 81 23.74 -18.53 32.23
CA PHE A 81 25.10 -19.04 31.98
C PHE A 81 26.02 -19.09 33.22
N SER A 82 25.62 -18.50 34.36
CA SER A 82 26.46 -18.45 35.56
C SER A 82 26.41 -19.72 36.42
N LEU A 83 25.48 -20.65 36.15
CA LEU A 83 25.26 -21.84 37.00
C LEU A 83 25.94 -23.14 36.54
N LEU A 84 26.90 -23.10 35.61
CA LEU A 84 27.57 -24.31 35.09
C LEU A 84 29.09 -24.39 35.35
N LYS A 85 29.68 -23.42 36.06
CA LYS A 85 31.13 -23.42 36.38
C LYS A 85 31.36 -23.49 37.89
N SER A 86 31.02 -24.63 38.51
CA SER A 86 31.36 -24.86 39.93
C SER A 86 31.59 -26.34 40.29
N HIS A 87 31.87 -27.23 39.34
CA HIS A 87 31.99 -28.67 39.65
C HIS A 87 33.10 -29.39 38.88
N HIS A 88 34.31 -28.85 38.85
CA HIS A 88 35.52 -29.68 38.63
C HIS A 88 36.54 -29.33 39.73
N ARG A 89 36.58 -30.22 40.73
CA ARG A 89 37.64 -30.34 41.73
C ARG A 89 38.62 -31.39 41.24
#